data_AF-A0A7Y9N708-F1
#
_entry.id   AF-A0A7Y9N708-F1
#
_cell.length_a   1.000
_cell.length_b   1.000
_cell.length_c   1.000
_cell.angle_alpha   90.00
_cell.angle_beta   90.00
_cell.angle_gamma   90.00
#
_symmetry.space_group_name_H-M   'P 1'
#
loop_
_entity.id
_entity.type
_entity.pdbx_description
1 polymer ?
#
loop_
_entity_poly.entity_id
_entity_poly.type
_entity_poly.pdbx_seq_one_letter_code
_entity_poly.pdbx_strand_id
1 'polypeptide(L)'
;MFQPLTKSDLGKTWEDARVYLRPTCFVDRPHELDESALRIADTMVWFAAWHVSLRDNDMVKSAIIPVCELDDWIAAMPDRLAETARVQRAGVTRPRGNLQLGERTIRLGEPQLMGILNVTPDSFSDGGKHVDAAAAAEAGFAMGAAGAAIIDVGGESTRPGAPLVWEGDEIKRIEGVVAALAKGGVAVSIDTRKAAVMEAALAAGARIVNDISALRYDDRAMDVVVQAGCPVVLMHAPSAKSDPHEGGTYSHVLFEVYDMLAERVTTCVAAGIDRTKIIVDPGLGFGKGVGENLTLVNGLALFHTLGCPILFGASRKRMIGALDNEAPADQRLGGTVALHYQAAAHGAQLLRVHDIAENRQALRVWRGLRDAALTA
;
A
#
# COMPACT_ATOMS: atom_id res chain seq x y z
N MET A 1 3.97 -2.52 26.72
CA MET A 1 5.29 -3.18 26.86
C MET A 1 5.10 -4.62 26.37
N PHE A 2 5.76 -5.01 25.28
CA PHE A 2 5.61 -6.37 24.72
C PHE A 2 6.15 -7.38 25.73
N GLN A 3 5.31 -8.33 26.12
CA GLN A 3 5.74 -9.46 26.95
C GLN A 3 6.32 -10.56 26.05
N PRO A 4 7.36 -11.29 26.50
CA PRO A 4 7.90 -12.38 25.72
C PRO A 4 6.82 -13.46 25.51
N LEU A 5 6.65 -13.89 24.27
CA LEU A 5 5.77 -15.00 23.90
C LEU A 5 6.55 -16.31 24.01
N THR A 6 5.94 -17.32 24.62
CA THR A 6 6.43 -18.70 24.67
C THR A 6 5.47 -19.64 23.95
N LYS A 7 5.94 -20.84 23.53
CA LYS A 7 5.06 -21.86 22.95
C LYS A 7 3.90 -22.24 23.89
N SER A 8 4.11 -22.23 25.21
CA SER A 8 3.04 -22.51 26.19
C SER A 8 1.93 -21.47 26.22
N ASP A 9 2.23 -20.21 25.87
CA ASP A 9 1.21 -19.16 25.79
C ASP A 9 0.22 -19.41 24.63
N LEU A 10 0.67 -20.07 23.56
CA LEU A 10 -0.17 -20.35 22.38
C LEU A 10 -1.29 -21.36 22.68
N GLY A 11 -1.07 -22.29 23.61
CA GLY A 11 -2.05 -23.33 23.95
C GLY A 11 -3.17 -22.91 24.93
N LYS A 12 -3.12 -21.69 25.47
CA LYS A 12 -4.06 -21.20 26.52
C LYS A 12 -4.65 -19.83 26.15
N THR A 13 -5.24 -19.72 24.97
CA THR A 13 -5.78 -18.46 24.45
C THR A 13 -7.30 -18.38 24.55
N TRP A 14 -7.86 -17.18 24.65
CA TRP A 14 -9.30 -16.95 24.49
C TRP A 14 -9.76 -17.20 23.04
N GLU A 15 -11.07 -17.30 22.81
CA GLU A 15 -11.63 -17.61 21.49
C GLU A 15 -11.40 -16.52 20.44
N ASP A 16 -11.24 -15.27 20.86
CA ASP A 16 -11.06 -14.09 20.00
C ASP A 16 -9.59 -13.74 19.75
N ALA A 17 -8.64 -14.42 20.42
CA ALA A 17 -7.21 -14.15 20.25
C ALA A 17 -6.77 -14.26 18.80
N ARG A 18 -5.79 -13.47 18.39
CA ARG A 18 -5.28 -13.43 17.01
C ARG A 18 -3.77 -13.56 17.00
N VAL A 19 -3.27 -14.23 15.96
CA VAL A 19 -1.83 -14.36 15.68
C VAL A 19 -1.47 -13.54 14.46
N TYR A 20 -0.31 -12.88 14.49
CA TYR A 20 0.24 -12.09 13.40
C TYR A 20 1.69 -12.51 13.14
N LEU A 21 1.98 -12.91 11.91
CA LEU A 21 3.30 -13.35 11.47
C LEU A 21 3.93 -12.24 10.62
N ARG A 22 4.85 -11.45 11.20
CA ARG A 22 5.55 -10.42 10.43
C ARG A 22 6.95 -10.90 10.01
N PRO A 23 7.29 -10.93 8.71
CA PRO A 23 8.67 -11.12 8.26
C PRO A 23 9.62 -10.11 8.93
N THR A 24 10.75 -10.58 9.46
CA THR A 24 11.77 -9.76 10.12
C THR A 24 13.15 -10.36 9.91
N CYS A 25 14.20 -9.66 10.35
CA CYS A 25 15.59 -10.07 10.13
C CYS A 25 15.83 -10.26 8.62
N PHE A 26 15.65 -9.17 7.87
CA PHE A 26 15.89 -9.15 6.43
C PHE A 26 17.36 -9.43 6.13
N VAL A 27 17.60 -10.26 5.12
CA VAL A 27 18.94 -10.75 4.77
C VAL A 27 19.27 -10.41 3.33
N ASP A 28 20.51 -10.01 3.10
CA ASP A 28 20.99 -9.63 1.77
C ASP A 28 21.54 -10.84 0.99
N ARG A 29 22.09 -11.83 1.71
CA ARG A 29 22.72 -13.05 1.15
C ARG A 29 21.93 -14.31 1.54
N PRO A 30 20.75 -14.56 0.95
CA PRO A 30 19.93 -15.73 1.31
C PRO A 30 20.61 -17.06 1.01
N HIS A 31 21.55 -17.11 0.06
CA HIS A 31 22.29 -18.32 -0.31
C HIS A 31 23.25 -18.81 0.79
N GLU A 32 23.57 -17.97 1.79
CA GLU A 32 24.37 -18.37 2.96
C GLU A 32 23.54 -19.05 4.06
N LEU A 33 22.21 -19.07 3.91
CA LEU A 33 21.27 -19.51 4.95
C LEU A 33 20.46 -20.75 4.56
N ASP A 34 20.65 -21.29 3.36
CA ASP A 34 19.90 -22.45 2.83
C ASP A 34 18.38 -22.32 3.06
N GLU A 35 17.75 -23.33 3.66
CA GLU A 35 16.31 -23.36 3.98
C GLU A 35 15.92 -22.46 5.17
N SER A 36 16.89 -21.76 5.79
CA SER A 36 16.67 -20.89 6.95
C SER A 36 16.26 -19.45 6.56
N ALA A 37 16.03 -19.19 5.26
CA ALA A 37 15.49 -17.93 4.78
C ALA A 37 14.31 -18.14 3.82
N LEU A 38 13.37 -17.20 3.85
CA LEU A 38 12.24 -17.15 2.92
C LEU A 38 12.25 -15.85 2.13
N ARG A 39 11.75 -15.94 0.90
CA ARG A 39 11.57 -14.79 0.01
C ARG A 39 10.19 -14.18 0.20
N ILE A 40 10.11 -12.85 0.19
CA ILE A 40 8.83 -12.16 0.03
C ILE A 40 8.40 -12.28 -1.42
N ALA A 41 7.35 -13.05 -1.66
CA ALA A 41 6.75 -13.28 -2.97
C ALA A 41 7.82 -13.65 -4.04
N ASP A 42 7.79 -12.94 -5.15
CA ASP A 42 8.72 -12.98 -6.28
C ASP A 42 9.70 -11.78 -6.28
N THR A 43 9.93 -11.16 -5.12
CA THR A 43 10.81 -9.99 -4.97
C THR A 43 12.28 -10.37 -4.70
N MET A 44 13.17 -9.37 -4.62
CA MET A 44 14.56 -9.53 -4.17
C MET A 44 14.75 -9.45 -2.64
N VAL A 45 13.66 -9.46 -1.88
CA VAL A 45 13.71 -9.29 -0.43
C VAL A 45 13.54 -10.64 0.27
N TRP A 46 14.50 -10.96 1.12
CA TRP A 46 14.57 -12.21 1.89
C TRP A 46 14.62 -11.92 3.38
N PHE A 47 14.13 -12.86 4.19
CA PHE A 47 14.10 -12.73 5.65
C PHE A 47 14.37 -14.07 6.32
N ALA A 48 14.99 -14.05 7.50
CA ALA A 48 15.42 -15.24 8.22
C ALA A 48 14.60 -15.55 9.49
N ALA A 49 13.69 -14.66 9.90
CA ALA A 49 12.86 -14.86 11.07
C ALA A 49 11.45 -14.26 10.95
N TRP A 50 10.55 -14.77 11.76
CA TRP A 50 9.20 -14.26 11.96
C TRP A 50 9.11 -13.55 13.30
N HIS A 51 8.62 -12.32 13.30
CA HIS A 51 8.12 -11.68 14.49
C HIS A 51 6.68 -12.11 14.69
N VAL A 52 6.47 -13.07 15.58
CA VAL A 52 5.15 -13.63 15.89
C VAL A 52 4.56 -12.85 17.05
N SER A 53 3.38 -12.29 16.83
CA SER A 53 2.62 -11.59 17.86
C SER A 53 1.30 -12.30 18.13
N LEU A 54 1.02 -12.57 19.40
CA LEU A 54 -0.27 -13.04 19.89
C LEU A 54 -0.97 -11.84 20.56
N ARG A 55 -2.10 -11.41 20.01
CA ARG A 55 -3.04 -10.51 20.68
C ARG A 55 -4.12 -11.36 21.32
N ASP A 56 -4.22 -11.29 22.63
CA ASP A 56 -5.22 -12.03 23.41
C ASP A 56 -5.85 -11.06 24.41
N ASN A 57 -7.10 -10.67 24.18
CA ASN A 57 -7.70 -9.45 24.74
C ASN A 57 -6.81 -8.22 24.47
N ASP A 58 -6.57 -7.38 25.49
CA ASP A 58 -5.69 -6.21 25.43
C ASP A 58 -4.19 -6.54 25.59
N MET A 59 -3.84 -7.81 25.80
CA MET A 59 -2.47 -8.23 25.98
C MET A 59 -1.84 -8.61 24.64
N VAL A 60 -0.65 -8.06 24.38
CA VAL A 60 0.17 -8.47 23.24
C VAL A 60 1.48 -9.06 23.73
N LYS A 61 1.69 -10.33 23.36
CA LYS A 61 2.96 -11.06 23.54
C LYS A 61 3.64 -11.25 22.19
N SER A 62 4.97 -11.22 22.16
CA SER A 62 5.72 -11.47 20.92
C SER A 62 7.01 -12.25 21.10
N ALA A 63 7.39 -12.96 20.05
CA ALA A 63 8.69 -13.62 19.91
C ALA A 63 9.25 -13.43 18.50
N ILE A 64 10.57 -13.47 18.37
CA ILE A 64 11.26 -13.58 17.08
C ILE A 64 11.70 -15.03 16.94
N ILE A 65 11.27 -15.68 15.87
CA ILE A 65 11.42 -17.12 15.66
C ILE A 65 12.07 -17.36 14.30
N PRO A 66 13.14 -18.15 14.20
CA PRO A 66 13.74 -18.49 12.91
C PRO A 66 12.72 -19.09 11.93
N VAL A 67 12.92 -18.87 10.63
CA VAL A 67 12.05 -19.40 9.57
C VAL A 67 11.84 -20.92 9.72
N CYS A 68 12.91 -21.67 9.99
CA CYS A 68 12.90 -23.13 10.10
C CYS A 68 12.13 -23.65 11.33
N GLU A 69 11.91 -22.81 12.36
CA GLU A 69 11.19 -23.20 13.58
C GLU A 69 9.69 -22.90 13.51
N LEU A 70 9.21 -22.16 12.51
CA LEU A 70 7.82 -21.69 12.48
C LEU A 70 6.80 -22.84 12.51
N ASP A 71 7.06 -23.95 11.84
CA ASP A 71 6.13 -25.09 11.82
C ASP A 71 5.91 -25.70 13.21
N ASP A 72 6.96 -25.81 14.03
CA ASP A 72 6.84 -26.27 15.41
C ASP A 72 6.03 -25.30 16.27
N TRP A 73 6.12 -24.00 15.99
CA TRP A 73 5.33 -22.98 16.68
C TRP A 73 3.86 -23.04 16.24
N ILE A 74 3.58 -23.25 14.96
CA ILE A 74 2.22 -23.47 14.44
C ILE A 74 1.60 -24.73 15.04
N ALA A 75 2.37 -25.81 15.19
CA ALA A 75 1.90 -27.06 15.80
C ALA A 75 1.51 -26.93 17.28
N ALA A 76 2.03 -25.91 17.98
CA ALA A 76 1.66 -25.59 19.36
C ALA A 76 0.40 -24.70 19.47
N MET A 77 -0.14 -24.21 18.35
CA MET A 77 -1.32 -23.36 18.32
C MET A 77 -2.61 -24.20 18.27
N PRO A 78 -3.72 -23.73 18.88
CA PRO A 78 -5.07 -24.22 18.57
C PRO A 78 -5.36 -24.13 17.08
N ASP A 79 -6.18 -25.04 16.55
CA ASP A 79 -6.44 -25.20 15.10
C ASP A 79 -6.77 -23.89 14.39
N ARG A 80 -7.60 -23.02 15.01
CA ARG A 80 -7.97 -21.71 14.43
C ARG A 80 -6.75 -20.79 14.20
N LEU A 81 -5.83 -20.75 15.18
CA LEU A 81 -4.63 -19.91 15.13
C LEU A 81 -3.60 -20.54 14.20
N ALA A 82 -3.46 -21.87 14.24
CA ALA A 82 -2.60 -22.60 13.33
C ALA A 82 -3.01 -22.39 11.87
N GLU A 83 -4.31 -22.44 11.57
CA GLU A 83 -4.82 -22.20 10.22
C GLU A 83 -4.57 -20.76 9.76
N THR A 84 -4.87 -19.78 10.61
CA THR A 84 -4.56 -18.37 10.35
C THR A 84 -3.06 -18.18 10.06
N ALA A 85 -2.19 -18.78 10.87
CA ALA A 85 -0.74 -18.71 10.70
C ALA A 85 -0.27 -19.34 9.37
N ARG A 86 -0.85 -20.49 8.96
CA ARG A 86 -0.54 -21.12 7.67
C ARG A 86 -0.97 -20.24 6.49
N VAL A 87 -2.17 -19.65 6.56
CA VAL A 87 -2.66 -18.70 5.54
C VAL A 87 -1.73 -17.48 5.44
N GLN A 88 -1.32 -16.91 6.58
CA GLN A 88 -0.41 -15.78 6.61
C GLN A 88 0.96 -16.12 6.00
N ARG A 89 1.53 -17.28 6.34
CA ARG A 89 2.78 -17.79 5.75
C ARG A 89 2.67 -17.95 4.24
N ALA A 90 1.58 -18.55 3.77
CA ALA A 90 1.31 -18.72 2.34
C ALA A 90 1.14 -17.37 1.62
N GLY A 91 0.49 -16.40 2.27
CA GLY A 91 0.34 -15.05 1.74
C GLY A 91 1.68 -14.34 1.48
N VAL A 92 2.66 -14.49 2.38
CA VAL A 92 3.99 -13.90 2.21
C VAL A 92 4.72 -14.46 0.99
N THR A 93 4.63 -15.76 0.74
CA THR A 93 5.36 -16.42 -0.35
C THR A 93 4.62 -16.41 -1.69
N ARG A 94 3.33 -16.05 -1.70
CA ARG A 94 2.51 -15.93 -2.91
C ARG A 94 3.13 -14.92 -3.89
N PRO A 95 3.44 -15.28 -5.15
CA PRO A 95 3.92 -14.33 -6.15
C PRO A 95 2.94 -13.16 -6.35
N ARG A 96 3.47 -11.95 -6.52
CA ARG A 96 2.67 -10.76 -6.88
C ARG A 96 2.49 -10.65 -8.38
N GLY A 97 3.41 -11.19 -9.17
CA GLY A 97 3.29 -11.27 -10.62
C GLY A 97 3.35 -9.91 -11.30
N ASN A 98 2.59 -9.75 -12.39
CA ASN A 98 2.59 -8.54 -13.20
C ASN A 98 1.18 -7.94 -13.28
N LEU A 99 1.08 -6.62 -13.33
CA LEU A 99 -0.15 -5.92 -13.69
C LEU A 99 -0.14 -5.63 -15.19
N GLN A 100 -1.13 -6.15 -15.91
CA GLN A 100 -1.35 -5.78 -17.30
C GLN A 100 -2.29 -4.56 -17.36
N LEU A 101 -1.74 -3.40 -17.73
CA LEU A 101 -2.43 -2.11 -17.72
C LEU A 101 -2.45 -1.54 -19.15
N GLY A 102 -3.41 -2.02 -19.96
CA GLY A 102 -3.44 -1.72 -21.39
C GLY A 102 -2.25 -2.38 -22.10
N GLU A 103 -1.44 -1.60 -22.80
CA GLU A 103 -0.23 -2.09 -23.48
C GLU A 103 0.98 -2.23 -22.55
N ARG A 104 0.91 -1.68 -21.31
CA ARG A 104 2.01 -1.78 -20.35
C ARG A 104 1.89 -2.97 -19.43
N THR A 105 3.00 -3.68 -19.25
CA THR A 105 3.15 -4.70 -18.21
C THR A 105 4.02 -4.14 -17.09
N ILE A 106 3.44 -3.98 -15.90
CA ILE A 106 4.15 -3.52 -14.70
C ILE A 106 4.58 -4.73 -13.88
N ARG A 107 5.88 -4.92 -13.68
CA ARG A 107 6.44 -6.08 -12.98
C ARG A 107 6.57 -5.81 -11.50
N LEU A 108 5.84 -6.55 -10.67
CA LEU A 108 5.82 -6.34 -9.21
C LEU A 108 6.88 -7.15 -8.45
N GLY A 109 7.78 -7.83 -9.17
CA GLY A 109 8.99 -8.44 -8.58
C GLY A 109 10.05 -7.41 -8.16
N GLU A 110 9.88 -6.15 -8.50
CA GLU A 110 10.69 -5.03 -8.01
C GLU A 110 9.80 -3.82 -7.70
N PRO A 111 10.23 -2.90 -6.83
CA PRO A 111 9.44 -1.72 -6.47
C PRO A 111 9.24 -0.80 -7.68
N GLN A 112 7.99 -0.40 -7.92
CA GLN A 112 7.59 0.48 -9.01
C GLN A 112 7.13 1.83 -8.47
N LEU A 113 7.47 2.90 -9.17
CA LEU A 113 7.05 4.26 -8.81
C LEU A 113 5.67 4.57 -9.40
N MET A 114 4.80 5.08 -8.54
CA MET A 114 3.49 5.61 -8.90
C MET A 114 3.50 7.12 -8.68
N GLY A 115 3.40 7.91 -9.75
CA GLY A 115 3.46 9.37 -9.72
C GLY A 115 2.11 9.99 -9.34
N ILE A 116 2.12 10.90 -8.36
CA ILE A 116 0.90 11.59 -7.89
C ILE A 116 0.61 12.80 -8.79
N LEU A 117 -0.48 12.77 -9.53
CA LEU A 117 -0.98 13.88 -10.34
C LEU A 117 -2.33 14.40 -9.79
N ASN A 118 -2.27 15.43 -8.95
CA ASN A 118 -3.48 16.06 -8.40
C ASN A 118 -4.02 17.10 -9.39
N VAL A 119 -5.18 16.83 -9.97
CA VAL A 119 -5.85 17.67 -10.97
C VAL A 119 -6.88 18.57 -10.26
N THR A 120 -6.37 19.48 -9.43
CA THR A 120 -7.18 20.49 -8.73
C THR A 120 -6.93 21.88 -9.32
N PRO A 121 -7.89 22.83 -9.24
CA PRO A 121 -7.70 24.19 -9.74
C PRO A 121 -6.43 24.85 -9.20
N ASP A 122 -6.08 24.62 -7.94
CA ASP A 122 -4.88 25.19 -7.31
C ASP A 122 -3.56 24.67 -7.91
N SER A 123 -3.58 23.50 -8.58
CA SER A 123 -2.39 22.84 -9.12
C SER A 123 -2.10 23.20 -10.58
N PHE A 124 -3.13 23.57 -11.35
CA PHE A 124 -3.04 23.76 -12.81
C PHE A 124 -3.97 24.88 -13.32
N SER A 125 -4.07 26.00 -12.58
CA SER A 125 -4.76 27.21 -13.05
C SER A 125 -3.80 28.37 -13.25
N ASP A 126 -3.95 29.07 -14.38
CA ASP A 126 -3.31 30.37 -14.64
C ASP A 126 -4.05 31.52 -13.90
N GLY A 127 -4.53 31.28 -12.68
CA GLY A 127 -5.36 32.24 -11.93
C GLY A 127 -6.86 32.23 -12.27
N GLY A 128 -7.34 31.22 -13.02
CA GLY A 128 -8.76 30.96 -13.30
C GLY A 128 -9.36 29.79 -12.49
N LYS A 129 -10.69 29.60 -12.53
CA LYS A 129 -11.38 28.47 -11.87
C LYS A 129 -11.33 27.14 -12.65
N HIS A 130 -10.65 27.10 -13.80
CA HIS A 130 -10.61 25.94 -14.70
C HIS A 130 -9.22 25.31 -14.69
N VAL A 131 -9.19 23.97 -14.73
CA VAL A 131 -7.98 23.17 -14.87
C VAL A 131 -7.57 23.16 -16.35
N ASP A 132 -6.30 23.43 -16.65
CA ASP A 132 -5.72 23.13 -17.95
C ASP A 132 -5.37 21.63 -18.06
N ALA A 133 -6.23 20.88 -18.74
CA ALA A 133 -6.04 19.43 -18.95
C ALA A 133 -4.77 19.12 -19.77
N ALA A 134 -4.34 20.00 -20.67
CA ALA A 134 -3.12 19.80 -21.45
C ALA A 134 -1.89 19.94 -20.56
N ALA A 135 -1.84 20.99 -19.71
CA ALA A 135 -0.76 21.17 -18.75
C ALA A 135 -0.66 20.00 -17.74
N ALA A 136 -1.80 19.50 -17.25
CA ALA A 136 -1.83 18.35 -16.36
C ALA A 136 -1.35 17.06 -17.07
N ALA A 137 -1.74 16.84 -18.33
CA ALA A 137 -1.26 15.70 -19.11
C ALA A 137 0.26 15.79 -19.37
N GLU A 138 0.79 16.96 -19.72
CA GLU A 138 2.23 17.18 -19.87
C GLU A 138 3.00 16.88 -18.58
N ALA A 139 2.47 17.28 -17.41
CA ALA A 139 3.05 16.92 -16.12
C ALA A 139 3.07 15.40 -15.90
N GLY A 140 2.00 14.69 -16.28
CA GLY A 140 1.95 13.22 -16.24
C GLY A 140 2.96 12.55 -17.19
N PHE A 141 3.13 13.07 -18.42
CA PHE A 141 4.15 12.59 -19.34
C PHE A 141 5.56 12.84 -18.80
N ALA A 142 5.81 14.01 -18.20
CA ALA A 142 7.09 14.33 -17.57
C ALA A 142 7.42 13.38 -16.40
N MET A 143 6.42 13.02 -15.56
CA MET A 143 6.59 11.99 -14.53
C MET A 143 6.92 10.63 -15.13
N GLY A 144 6.24 10.23 -16.21
CA GLY A 144 6.54 9.01 -16.95
C GLY A 144 7.98 8.99 -17.49
N ALA A 145 8.43 10.09 -18.10
CA ALA A 145 9.80 10.25 -18.58
C ALA A 145 10.84 10.24 -17.43
N ALA A 146 10.47 10.77 -16.27
CA ALA A 146 11.28 10.72 -15.05
C ALA A 146 11.37 9.30 -14.45
N GLY A 147 10.51 8.37 -14.89
CA GLY A 147 10.53 6.95 -14.54
C GLY A 147 9.37 6.46 -13.68
N ALA A 148 8.25 7.19 -13.65
CA ALA A 148 7.01 6.68 -13.08
C ALA A 148 6.48 5.53 -13.95
N ALA A 149 6.19 4.39 -13.34
CA ALA A 149 5.60 3.24 -14.01
C ALA A 149 4.09 3.41 -14.21
N ILE A 150 3.45 4.08 -13.24
CA ILE A 150 2.01 4.38 -13.19
C ILE A 150 1.83 5.86 -12.82
N ILE A 151 0.84 6.53 -13.40
CA ILE A 151 0.41 7.87 -12.98
C ILE A 151 -0.94 7.74 -12.29
N ASP A 152 -1.03 8.26 -11.06
CA ASP A 152 -2.23 8.29 -10.24
C ASP A 152 -2.89 9.67 -10.32
N VAL A 153 -4.05 9.72 -10.95
CA VAL A 153 -4.78 10.96 -11.23
C VAL A 153 -5.88 11.13 -10.19
N GLY A 154 -5.89 12.26 -9.47
CA GLY A 154 -6.94 12.58 -8.49
C GLY A 154 -7.59 13.93 -8.75
N GLY A 155 -8.93 13.98 -8.82
CA GLY A 155 -9.69 15.22 -9.04
C GLY A 155 -10.22 15.89 -7.76
N GLU A 156 -10.20 15.16 -6.65
CA GLU A 156 -10.63 15.58 -5.31
C GLU A 156 -9.44 15.58 -4.34
N SER A 157 -9.32 16.64 -3.52
CA SER A 157 -8.34 16.68 -2.44
C SER A 157 -8.86 15.89 -1.26
N THR A 158 -8.10 14.90 -0.80
CA THR A 158 -8.42 14.10 0.40
C THR A 158 -7.66 14.60 1.63
N ARG A 159 -7.20 15.86 1.62
CA ARG A 159 -6.53 16.47 2.78
C ARG A 159 -7.56 16.76 3.89
N PRO A 160 -7.14 16.76 5.16
CA PRO A 160 -8.04 17.12 6.26
C PRO A 160 -8.73 18.47 6.03
N GLY A 161 -10.07 18.48 6.13
CA GLY A 161 -10.89 19.69 5.95
C GLY A 161 -11.13 20.13 4.51
N ALA A 162 -10.71 19.36 3.50
CA ALA A 162 -11.03 19.66 2.10
C ALA A 162 -12.54 19.51 1.82
N PRO A 163 -13.16 20.43 1.07
CA PRO A 163 -14.57 20.32 0.71
C PRO A 163 -14.80 19.16 -0.27
N LEU A 164 -15.95 18.50 -0.14
CA LEU A 164 -16.40 17.51 -1.12
C LEU A 164 -16.61 18.17 -2.48
N VAL A 165 -16.17 17.49 -3.53
CA VAL A 165 -16.41 17.89 -4.92
C VAL A 165 -17.59 17.11 -5.45
N TRP A 166 -18.52 17.77 -6.17
CA TRP A 166 -19.59 17.03 -6.86
C TRP A 166 -18.99 16.12 -7.94
N GLU A 167 -19.50 14.90 -8.08
CA GLU A 167 -18.92 13.88 -8.97
C GLU A 167 -18.77 14.35 -10.42
N GLY A 168 -19.74 15.11 -10.96
CA GLY A 168 -19.63 15.62 -12.32
C GLY A 168 -18.58 16.73 -12.50
N ASP A 169 -18.24 17.47 -11.44
CA ASP A 169 -17.13 18.42 -11.47
C ASP A 169 -15.78 17.70 -11.37
N GLU A 170 -15.70 16.63 -10.59
CA GLU A 170 -14.52 15.76 -10.52
C GLU A 170 -14.26 15.07 -11.87
N ILE A 171 -15.31 14.52 -12.51
CA ILE A 171 -15.22 13.92 -13.85
C ILE A 171 -14.68 14.93 -14.87
N LYS A 172 -15.23 16.16 -14.91
CA LYS A 172 -14.76 17.21 -15.82
C LYS A 172 -13.29 17.56 -15.65
N ARG A 173 -12.73 17.42 -14.44
CA ARG A 173 -11.31 17.69 -14.17
C ARG A 173 -10.43 16.57 -14.70
N ILE A 174 -10.82 15.31 -14.49
CA ILE A 174 -9.95 14.15 -14.72
C ILE A 174 -10.08 13.55 -16.13
N GLU A 175 -11.26 13.60 -16.76
CA GLU A 175 -11.56 12.82 -17.97
C GLU A 175 -10.60 13.15 -19.13
N GLY A 176 -10.38 14.43 -19.41
CA GLY A 176 -9.46 14.87 -20.47
C GLY A 176 -8.00 14.49 -20.20
N VAL A 177 -7.58 14.57 -18.93
CA VAL A 177 -6.21 14.20 -18.51
C VAL A 177 -5.99 12.70 -18.63
N VAL A 178 -6.93 11.89 -18.12
CA VAL A 178 -6.88 10.43 -18.20
C VAL A 178 -6.87 9.97 -19.65
N ALA A 179 -7.74 10.52 -20.50
CA ALA A 179 -7.81 10.17 -21.91
C ALA A 179 -6.51 10.51 -22.66
N ALA A 180 -5.93 11.69 -22.42
CA ALA A 180 -4.67 12.09 -23.03
C ALA A 180 -3.50 11.17 -22.61
N LEU A 181 -3.36 10.89 -21.31
CA LEU A 181 -2.32 10.02 -20.79
C LEU A 181 -2.46 8.58 -21.29
N ALA A 182 -3.67 8.02 -21.24
CA ALA A 182 -3.95 6.66 -21.70
C ALA A 182 -3.67 6.51 -23.21
N LYS A 183 -4.09 7.49 -24.03
CA LYS A 183 -3.78 7.51 -25.47
C LYS A 183 -2.27 7.62 -25.74
N GLY A 184 -1.53 8.30 -24.87
CA GLY A 184 -0.07 8.35 -24.90
C GLY A 184 0.62 7.09 -24.38
N GLY A 185 -0.13 6.02 -24.06
CA GLY A 185 0.41 4.75 -23.61
C GLY A 185 0.88 4.75 -22.15
N VAL A 186 0.46 5.71 -21.34
CA VAL A 186 0.74 5.75 -19.89
C VAL A 186 -0.20 4.78 -19.16
N ALA A 187 0.31 4.05 -18.17
CA ALA A 187 -0.54 3.29 -17.26
C ALA A 187 -1.17 4.26 -16.25
N VAL A 188 -2.50 4.43 -16.31
CA VAL A 188 -3.22 5.40 -15.49
C VAL A 188 -4.03 4.69 -14.40
N SER A 189 -3.86 5.18 -13.18
CA SER A 189 -4.70 4.89 -12.01
C SER A 189 -5.59 6.10 -11.71
N ILE A 190 -6.82 5.86 -11.27
CA ILE A 190 -7.73 6.91 -10.81
C ILE A 190 -7.84 6.88 -9.28
N ASP A 191 -7.46 7.97 -8.61
CA ASP A 191 -7.64 8.19 -7.17
C ASP A 191 -9.03 8.78 -6.93
N THR A 192 -10.00 7.91 -6.62
CA THR A 192 -11.37 8.29 -6.32
C THR A 192 -12.10 7.23 -5.51
N ARG A 193 -13.14 7.67 -4.81
CA ARG A 193 -14.04 6.83 -3.99
C ARG A 193 -15.48 6.79 -4.50
N LYS A 194 -15.77 7.50 -5.61
CA LYS A 194 -17.12 7.67 -6.17
C LYS A 194 -17.28 6.80 -7.41
N ALA A 195 -18.31 5.96 -7.44
CA ALA A 195 -18.50 5.00 -8.52
C ALA A 195 -18.67 5.69 -9.89
N ALA A 196 -19.38 6.83 -9.94
CA ALA A 196 -19.53 7.59 -11.18
C ALA A 196 -18.20 8.09 -11.76
N VAL A 197 -17.26 8.48 -10.89
CA VAL A 197 -15.91 8.93 -11.30
C VAL A 197 -15.08 7.73 -11.75
N MET A 198 -15.18 6.59 -11.06
CA MET A 198 -14.54 5.34 -11.49
C MET A 198 -14.99 4.94 -12.90
N GLU A 199 -16.31 4.91 -13.15
CA GLU A 199 -16.90 4.58 -14.45
C GLU A 199 -16.37 5.49 -15.57
N ALA A 200 -16.39 6.81 -15.35
CA ALA A 200 -15.91 7.78 -16.32
C ALA A 200 -14.40 7.64 -16.59
N ALA A 201 -13.59 7.47 -15.54
CA ALA A 201 -12.14 7.32 -15.68
C ALA A 201 -11.76 6.02 -16.42
N LEU A 202 -12.43 4.91 -16.11
CA LEU A 202 -12.22 3.62 -16.78
C LEU A 202 -12.60 3.71 -18.26
N ALA A 203 -13.72 4.36 -18.57
CA ALA A 203 -14.14 4.65 -19.95
C ALA A 203 -13.13 5.54 -20.69
N ALA A 204 -12.53 6.52 -20.01
CA ALA A 204 -11.51 7.39 -20.56
C ALA A 204 -10.15 6.71 -20.78
N GLY A 205 -9.89 5.56 -20.14
CA GLY A 205 -8.68 4.78 -20.36
C GLY A 205 -7.89 4.41 -19.11
N ALA A 206 -8.34 4.80 -17.91
CA ALA A 206 -7.73 4.31 -16.67
C ALA A 206 -7.83 2.78 -16.57
N ARG A 207 -6.87 2.18 -15.86
CA ARG A 207 -6.76 0.72 -15.71
C ARG A 207 -6.60 0.26 -14.28
N ILE A 208 -6.52 1.17 -13.31
CA ILE A 208 -6.50 0.88 -11.88
C ILE A 208 -7.48 1.83 -11.19
N VAL A 209 -8.26 1.33 -10.23
CA VAL A 209 -8.98 2.17 -9.27
C VAL A 209 -8.18 2.23 -7.98
N ASN A 210 -7.78 3.43 -7.54
CA ASN A 210 -7.18 3.67 -6.25
C ASN A 210 -8.21 4.29 -5.30
N ASP A 211 -8.76 3.50 -4.38
CA ASP A 211 -9.84 3.96 -3.50
C ASP A 211 -9.39 4.02 -2.04
N ILE A 212 -9.28 5.24 -1.53
CA ILE A 212 -8.90 5.52 -0.14
C ILE A 212 -9.91 4.99 0.89
N SER A 213 -11.15 4.72 0.49
CA SER A 213 -12.21 4.12 1.31
C SER A 213 -12.23 2.59 1.22
N ALA A 214 -11.39 2.01 0.35
CA ALA A 214 -11.39 0.60 -0.02
C ALA A 214 -12.78 0.10 -0.44
N LEU A 215 -13.46 0.82 -1.33
CA LEU A 215 -14.77 0.51 -1.88
C LEU A 215 -15.88 0.45 -0.81
N ARG A 216 -15.77 1.29 0.22
CA ARG A 216 -16.78 1.40 1.30
C ARG A 216 -17.56 2.71 1.29
N TYR A 217 -17.13 3.70 0.52
CA TYR A 217 -17.79 5.01 0.48
C TYR A 217 -19.05 5.03 -0.39
N ASP A 218 -18.97 4.48 -1.61
CA ASP A 218 -20.07 4.40 -2.56
C ASP A 218 -20.48 2.94 -2.73
N ASP A 219 -21.75 2.63 -2.45
CA ASP A 219 -22.29 1.26 -2.50
C ASP A 219 -22.13 0.61 -3.88
N ARG A 220 -22.05 1.40 -4.97
CA ARG A 220 -21.84 0.89 -6.33
C ARG A 220 -20.37 0.60 -6.66
N ALA A 221 -19.40 1.09 -5.87
CA ALA A 221 -17.99 1.03 -6.21
C ALA A 221 -17.48 -0.40 -6.40
N MET A 222 -17.96 -1.34 -5.58
CA MET A 222 -17.59 -2.75 -5.68
C MET A 222 -18.07 -3.37 -6.99
N ASP A 223 -19.32 -3.11 -7.39
CA ASP A 223 -19.88 -3.61 -8.64
C ASP A 223 -19.15 -3.05 -9.86
N VAL A 224 -18.79 -1.76 -9.83
CA VAL A 224 -18.00 -1.13 -10.91
C VAL A 224 -16.65 -1.83 -11.09
N VAL A 225 -15.92 -2.09 -10.00
CA VAL A 225 -14.61 -2.77 -10.07
C VAL A 225 -14.75 -4.21 -10.53
N VAL A 226 -15.77 -4.94 -10.05
CA VAL A 226 -16.06 -6.32 -10.50
C VAL A 226 -16.35 -6.37 -11.99
N GLN A 227 -17.23 -5.49 -12.48
CA GLN A 227 -17.60 -5.42 -13.90
C GLN A 227 -16.42 -5.01 -14.79
N ALA A 228 -15.62 -4.04 -14.34
CA ALA A 228 -14.43 -3.60 -15.07
C ALA A 228 -13.32 -4.65 -15.06
N GLY A 229 -13.27 -5.52 -14.04
CA GLY A 229 -12.22 -6.50 -13.86
C GLY A 229 -10.82 -5.87 -13.77
N CYS A 230 -10.72 -4.63 -13.29
CA CYS A 230 -9.45 -3.90 -13.19
C CYS A 230 -8.78 -4.13 -11.81
N PRO A 231 -7.46 -3.92 -11.70
CA PRO A 231 -6.81 -3.80 -10.40
C PRO A 231 -7.41 -2.69 -9.53
N VAL A 232 -7.45 -2.94 -8.22
CA VAL A 232 -7.95 -2.00 -7.22
C VAL A 232 -7.01 -1.88 -6.03
N VAL A 233 -6.74 -0.66 -5.60
CA VAL A 233 -6.05 -0.37 -4.34
C VAL A 233 -7.10 -0.19 -3.24
N LEU A 234 -6.96 -0.99 -2.20
CA LEU A 234 -7.76 -0.93 -0.98
C LEU A 234 -6.93 -0.27 0.11
N MET A 235 -7.23 0.98 0.43
CA MET A 235 -6.55 1.70 1.49
C MET A 235 -7.30 1.60 2.83
N HIS A 236 -6.54 1.58 3.92
CA HIS A 236 -7.10 1.87 5.23
C HIS A 236 -7.31 3.37 5.47
N ALA A 237 -8.57 3.78 5.58
CA ALA A 237 -9.02 4.98 6.30
C ALA A 237 -9.94 4.58 7.48
N PRO A 238 -9.88 5.27 8.65
CA PRO A 238 -10.76 4.96 9.79
C PRO A 238 -12.24 5.14 9.48
N SER A 239 -12.59 6.12 8.64
CA SER A 239 -13.96 6.36 8.22
C SER A 239 -14.12 6.11 6.73
N ALA A 240 -15.24 5.47 6.37
CA ALA A 240 -15.70 5.32 5.00
C ALA A 240 -16.71 6.43 4.60
N LYS A 241 -16.89 7.46 5.43
CA LYS A 241 -17.80 8.59 5.17
C LYS A 241 -17.11 9.71 4.39
N SER A 242 -17.73 10.89 4.37
CA SER A 242 -17.22 12.10 3.71
C SER A 242 -15.83 12.51 4.20
N ASP A 243 -15.56 12.45 5.50
CA ASP A 243 -14.23 12.67 6.07
C ASP A 243 -13.53 11.32 6.34
N PRO A 244 -12.48 10.96 5.57
CA PRO A 244 -11.73 9.73 5.80
C PRO A 244 -10.82 9.78 7.04
N HIS A 245 -10.68 10.93 7.71
CA HIS A 245 -9.86 11.09 8.92
C HIS A 245 -10.65 10.93 10.23
N GLU A 246 -11.98 10.92 10.17
CA GLU A 246 -12.85 10.80 11.35
C GLU A 246 -12.72 9.41 12.01
N GLY A 247 -12.70 9.36 13.35
CA GLY A 247 -12.78 8.10 14.12
C GLY A 247 -11.44 7.36 14.33
N GLY A 248 -10.30 7.99 14.06
CA GLY A 248 -8.97 7.39 14.17
C GLY A 248 -8.40 7.25 15.59
N THR A 249 -9.03 6.42 16.43
CA THR A 249 -8.47 6.00 17.73
C THR A 249 -8.20 4.51 17.71
N TYR A 250 -6.95 4.10 17.97
CA TYR A 250 -6.53 2.71 17.94
C TYR A 250 -5.93 2.28 19.27
N SER A 251 -6.27 1.08 19.72
CA SER A 251 -5.55 0.41 20.81
C SER A 251 -4.24 -0.18 20.29
N HIS A 252 -4.27 -0.76 19.09
CA HIS A 252 -3.15 -1.37 18.38
C HIS A 252 -3.24 -1.11 16.88
N VAL A 253 -2.84 0.10 16.45
CA VAL A 253 -2.99 0.55 15.05
C VAL A 253 -2.48 -0.44 14.00
N LEU A 254 -1.34 -1.13 14.24
CA LEU A 254 -0.81 -2.08 13.28
C LEU A 254 -1.77 -3.25 13.04
N PHE A 255 -2.32 -3.82 14.11
CA PHE A 255 -3.20 -4.99 14.03
C PHE A 255 -4.60 -4.61 13.60
N GLU A 256 -5.12 -3.48 14.04
CA GLU A 256 -6.44 -3.01 13.62
C GLU A 256 -6.47 -2.61 12.13
N VAL A 257 -5.42 -1.94 11.64
CA VAL A 257 -5.27 -1.64 10.21
C VAL A 257 -5.13 -2.93 9.39
N TYR A 258 -4.36 -3.89 9.90
CA TYR A 258 -4.22 -5.21 9.28
C TYR A 258 -5.54 -5.97 9.22
N ASP A 259 -6.25 -6.08 10.35
CA ASP A 259 -7.51 -6.81 10.47
C ASP A 259 -8.57 -6.24 9.51
N MET A 260 -8.70 -4.92 9.45
CA MET A 260 -9.65 -4.26 8.54
C MET A 260 -9.32 -4.54 7.07
N LEU A 261 -8.05 -4.44 6.68
CA LEU A 261 -7.63 -4.77 5.32
C LEU A 261 -7.80 -6.26 5.00
N ALA A 262 -7.52 -7.15 5.95
CA ALA A 262 -7.73 -8.60 5.78
C ALA A 262 -9.20 -8.95 5.55
N GLU A 263 -10.10 -8.36 6.34
CA GLU A 263 -11.54 -8.47 6.17
C GLU A 263 -11.96 -7.92 4.80
N ARG A 264 -11.49 -6.72 4.45
CA ARG A 264 -11.89 -6.09 3.19
C ARG A 264 -11.42 -6.85 1.96
N VAL A 265 -10.18 -7.36 1.97
CA VAL A 265 -9.69 -8.25 0.91
C VAL A 265 -10.58 -9.49 0.79
N THR A 266 -10.98 -10.09 1.91
CA THR A 266 -11.87 -11.27 1.92
C THR A 266 -13.23 -10.93 1.32
N THR A 267 -13.84 -9.81 1.70
CA THR A 267 -15.11 -9.32 1.15
C THR A 267 -15.03 -9.06 -0.35
N CYS A 268 -13.97 -8.41 -0.83
CA CYS A 268 -13.76 -8.15 -2.26
C CYS A 268 -13.59 -9.44 -3.07
N VAL A 269 -12.85 -10.42 -2.56
CA VAL A 269 -12.69 -11.73 -3.20
C VAL A 269 -14.02 -12.48 -3.25
N ALA A 270 -14.80 -12.45 -2.16
CA ALA A 270 -16.13 -13.06 -2.12
C ALA A 270 -17.11 -12.42 -3.11
N ALA A 271 -16.97 -11.11 -3.38
CA ALA A 271 -17.74 -10.39 -4.39
C ALA A 271 -17.29 -10.65 -5.84
N GLY A 272 -16.19 -11.38 -6.05
CA GLY A 272 -15.71 -11.78 -7.37
C GLY A 272 -14.49 -11.00 -7.89
N ILE A 273 -13.88 -10.13 -7.08
CA ILE A 273 -12.62 -9.48 -7.46
C ILE A 273 -11.48 -10.50 -7.31
N ASP A 274 -10.76 -10.77 -8.40
CA ASP A 274 -9.58 -11.62 -8.36
C ASP A 274 -8.53 -11.05 -7.38
N ARG A 275 -8.09 -11.85 -6.40
CA ARG A 275 -7.07 -11.44 -5.43
C ARG A 275 -5.80 -10.93 -6.08
N THR A 276 -5.41 -11.44 -7.26
CA THR A 276 -4.22 -10.96 -7.99
C THR A 276 -4.35 -9.51 -8.47
N LYS A 277 -5.57 -8.97 -8.48
CA LYS A 277 -5.91 -7.60 -8.84
C LYS A 277 -6.07 -6.68 -7.62
N ILE A 278 -6.02 -7.21 -6.40
CA ILE A 278 -6.16 -6.42 -5.18
C ILE A 278 -4.78 -5.99 -4.69
N ILE A 279 -4.60 -4.68 -4.48
CA ILE A 279 -3.42 -4.04 -3.87
C ILE A 279 -3.88 -3.48 -2.52
N VAL A 280 -3.04 -3.56 -1.49
CA VAL A 280 -3.37 -3.04 -0.15
C VAL A 280 -2.50 -1.82 0.19
N ASP A 281 -3.10 -0.82 0.83
CA ASP A 281 -2.40 0.36 1.34
C ASP A 281 -2.74 0.58 2.83
N PRO A 282 -1.75 0.56 3.75
CA PRO A 282 -1.96 0.85 5.18
C PRO A 282 -2.49 2.27 5.49
N GLY A 283 -2.52 3.16 4.51
CA GLY A 283 -3.15 4.47 4.57
C GLY A 283 -2.46 5.43 5.55
N LEU A 284 -1.15 5.62 5.38
CA LEU A 284 -0.39 6.55 6.23
C LEU A 284 -0.99 7.96 6.17
N GLY A 285 -1.08 8.64 7.32
CA GLY A 285 -1.60 10.00 7.45
C GLY A 285 -3.13 10.14 7.41
N PHE A 286 -3.88 9.06 7.23
CA PHE A 286 -5.35 9.07 7.27
C PHE A 286 -5.87 8.66 8.64
N GLY A 287 -6.28 9.68 9.42
CA GLY A 287 -6.72 9.59 10.82
C GLY A 287 -5.73 8.91 11.76
N LYS A 288 -4.42 9.10 11.53
CA LYS A 288 -3.35 8.49 12.33
C LYS A 288 -2.36 9.54 12.80
N GLY A 289 -2.00 9.51 14.08
CA GLY A 289 -0.95 10.31 14.69
C GLY A 289 0.46 9.92 14.22
N VAL A 290 1.47 10.71 14.58
CA VAL A 290 2.86 10.48 14.15
C VAL A 290 3.37 9.11 14.62
N GLY A 291 3.18 8.78 15.91
CA GLY A 291 3.61 7.50 16.48
C GLY A 291 2.91 6.30 15.84
N GLU A 292 1.64 6.45 15.46
CA GLU A 292 0.88 5.40 14.79
C GLU A 292 1.37 5.16 13.36
N ASN A 293 1.66 6.23 12.61
CA ASN A 293 2.26 6.13 11.29
C ASN A 293 3.65 5.46 11.36
N LEU A 294 4.48 5.82 12.33
CA LEU A 294 5.77 5.17 12.56
C LEU A 294 5.61 3.67 12.89
N THR A 295 4.60 3.33 13.69
CA THR A 295 4.29 1.93 14.01
C THR A 295 3.92 1.14 12.74
N LEU A 296 3.14 1.73 11.82
CA LEU A 296 2.81 1.11 10.55
C LEU A 296 4.02 0.96 9.62
N VAL A 297 4.90 1.97 9.54
CA VAL A 297 6.13 1.88 8.74
C VAL A 297 7.03 0.76 9.27
N ASN A 298 7.23 0.68 10.59
CA ASN A 298 8.00 -0.40 11.22
C ASN A 298 7.33 -1.77 11.06
N GLY A 299 5.99 -1.79 10.98
CA GLY A 299 5.17 -2.99 10.82
C GLY A 299 4.90 -3.41 9.38
N LEU A 300 5.38 -2.67 8.37
CA LEU A 300 4.94 -2.77 6.98
C LEU A 300 4.98 -4.20 6.41
N ALA A 301 6.00 -4.97 6.78
CA ALA A 301 6.17 -6.33 6.30
C ALA A 301 5.00 -7.28 6.67
N LEU A 302 4.22 -6.95 7.71
CA LEU A 302 3.07 -7.75 8.14
C LEU A 302 2.02 -7.86 7.03
N PHE A 303 1.82 -6.78 6.27
CA PHE A 303 0.79 -6.72 5.22
C PHE A 303 1.06 -7.67 4.05
N HIS A 304 2.30 -8.19 3.90
CA HIS A 304 2.58 -9.23 2.89
C HIS A 304 1.83 -10.53 3.15
N THR A 305 1.44 -10.80 4.40
CA THR A 305 0.67 -11.98 4.76
C THR A 305 -0.75 -11.97 4.18
N LEU A 306 -1.26 -10.82 3.69
CA LEU A 306 -2.54 -10.73 3.00
C LEU A 306 -2.51 -11.35 1.60
N GLY A 307 -1.31 -11.66 1.08
CA GLY A 307 -1.14 -12.24 -0.26
C GLY A 307 -1.38 -11.27 -1.41
N CYS A 308 -1.36 -9.96 -1.13
CA CYS A 308 -1.58 -8.88 -2.08
C CYS A 308 -0.31 -8.02 -2.22
N PRO A 309 -0.09 -7.34 -3.36
CA PRO A 309 0.92 -6.29 -3.45
C PRO A 309 0.60 -5.14 -2.47
N ILE A 310 1.64 -4.48 -1.97
CA ILE A 310 1.53 -3.33 -1.08
C ILE A 310 1.82 -2.06 -1.86
N LEU A 311 0.91 -1.08 -1.75
CA LEU A 311 1.17 0.31 -2.08
C LEU A 311 1.55 1.07 -0.83
N PHE A 312 2.65 1.82 -0.90
CA PHE A 312 3.16 2.65 0.17
C PHE A 312 3.21 4.11 -0.29
N GLY A 313 2.40 4.97 0.33
CA GLY A 313 2.40 6.40 0.08
C GLY A 313 2.77 7.20 1.31
N ALA A 314 4.00 7.70 1.40
CA ALA A 314 4.45 8.58 2.50
C ALA A 314 4.88 9.98 2.02
N SER A 315 4.76 10.26 0.73
CA SER A 315 5.37 11.44 0.11
C SER A 315 4.85 12.75 0.68
N ARG A 316 5.79 13.58 1.16
CA ARG A 316 5.56 14.91 1.74
C ARG A 316 4.55 14.94 2.91
N LYS A 317 4.23 13.80 3.52
CA LYS A 317 3.24 13.71 4.60
C LYS A 317 3.68 14.44 5.87
N ARG A 318 2.70 14.88 6.65
CA ARG A 318 2.89 15.64 7.91
C ARG A 318 3.83 14.95 8.89
N MET A 319 3.86 13.61 8.94
CA MET A 319 4.76 12.87 9.82
C MET A 319 6.24 13.20 9.58
N ILE A 320 6.65 13.49 8.34
CA ILE A 320 8.04 13.87 8.03
C ILE A 320 8.32 15.24 8.63
N GLY A 321 7.42 16.21 8.41
CA GLY A 321 7.55 17.55 9.01
C GLY A 321 7.60 17.49 10.54
N ALA A 322 6.72 16.72 11.17
CA ALA A 322 6.69 16.59 12.63
C ALA A 322 7.99 15.99 13.23
N LEU A 323 8.72 15.18 12.46
CA LEU A 323 10.01 14.61 12.86
C LEU A 323 11.20 15.52 12.54
N ASP A 324 11.01 16.48 11.63
CA ASP A 324 12.02 17.42 11.16
C ASP A 324 11.54 18.87 11.37
N ASN A 325 11.37 19.27 12.63
CA ASN A 325 11.12 20.65 13.05
C ASN A 325 9.92 21.35 12.35
N GLU A 326 8.84 20.61 12.12
CA GLU A 326 7.64 21.07 11.40
C GLU A 326 7.93 21.57 9.97
N ALA A 327 8.91 20.98 9.29
CA ALA A 327 9.29 21.34 7.92
C ALA A 327 8.05 21.41 7.00
N PRO A 328 7.93 22.43 6.13
CA PRO A 328 6.82 22.57 5.19
C PRO A 328 6.84 21.47 4.13
N ALA A 329 5.70 21.25 3.44
CA ALA A 329 5.50 20.08 2.58
C ALA A 329 6.54 19.95 1.44
N ASP A 330 6.98 21.07 0.89
CA ASP A 330 7.98 21.20 -0.17
C ASP A 330 9.43 20.94 0.30
N GLN A 331 9.69 20.96 1.62
CA GLN A 331 11.01 20.71 2.21
C GLN A 331 11.16 19.28 2.77
N ARG A 332 10.20 18.39 2.50
CA ARG A 332 10.17 17.01 3.04
C ARG A 332 10.77 15.96 2.11
N LEU A 333 11.58 16.37 1.13
CA LEU A 333 12.13 15.46 0.12
C LEU A 333 13.04 14.39 0.74
N GLY A 334 13.98 14.77 1.59
CA GLY A 334 14.92 13.82 2.22
C GLY A 334 14.20 12.72 3.01
N GLY A 335 13.26 13.10 3.87
CA GLY A 335 12.43 12.14 4.61
C GLY A 335 11.51 11.31 3.72
N THR A 336 11.02 11.89 2.61
CA THR A 336 10.23 11.16 1.60
C THR A 336 11.07 10.04 1.00
N VAL A 337 12.27 10.34 0.50
CA VAL A 337 13.17 9.35 -0.10
C VAL A 337 13.53 8.26 0.90
N ALA A 338 13.85 8.63 2.14
CA ALA A 338 14.18 7.67 3.20
C ALA A 338 13.05 6.67 3.48
N LEU A 339 11.80 7.15 3.60
CA LEU A 339 10.66 6.27 3.88
C LEU A 339 10.34 5.33 2.72
N HIS A 340 10.43 5.77 1.47
CA HIS A 340 10.17 4.90 0.30
C HIS A 340 11.31 3.91 0.06
N TYR A 341 12.57 4.28 0.35
CA TYR A 341 13.68 3.33 0.37
C TYR A 341 13.46 2.24 1.43
N GLN A 342 13.03 2.62 2.64
CA GLN A 342 12.70 1.64 3.70
C GLN A 342 11.55 0.72 3.27
N ALA A 343 10.50 1.26 2.64
CA ALA A 343 9.39 0.47 2.14
C ALA A 343 9.84 -0.55 1.07
N ALA A 344 10.71 -0.13 0.14
CA ALA A 344 11.33 -1.02 -0.83
C ALA A 344 12.19 -2.11 -0.17
N ALA A 345 12.96 -1.77 0.86
CA ALA A 345 13.75 -2.73 1.64
C ALA A 345 12.88 -3.74 2.41
N HIS A 346 11.63 -3.37 2.74
CA HIS A 346 10.61 -4.26 3.31
C HIS A 346 9.70 -4.91 2.25
N GLY A 347 10.04 -4.79 0.96
CA GLY A 347 9.40 -5.50 -0.14
C GLY A 347 8.11 -4.87 -0.67
N ALA A 348 7.81 -3.61 -0.38
CA ALA A 348 6.66 -2.92 -0.98
C ALA A 348 6.81 -2.82 -2.51
N GLN A 349 5.73 -3.14 -3.24
CA GLN A 349 5.73 -3.24 -4.70
C GLN A 349 5.43 -1.92 -5.40
N LEU A 350 4.64 -1.04 -4.77
CA LEU A 350 4.26 0.26 -5.33
C LEU A 350 4.61 1.38 -4.34
N LEU A 351 5.30 2.40 -4.84
CA LEU A 351 5.74 3.56 -4.05
C LEU A 351 5.11 4.82 -4.65
N ARG A 352 4.14 5.40 -3.93
CA ARG A 352 3.33 6.53 -4.40
C ARG A 352 3.96 7.87 -4.00
N VAL A 353 4.51 8.60 -4.98
CA VAL A 353 5.38 9.77 -4.74
C VAL A 353 5.10 10.96 -5.67
N HIS A 354 5.43 12.16 -5.20
CA HIS A 354 5.48 13.37 -6.03
C HIS A 354 6.82 13.48 -6.79
N ASP A 355 7.93 13.24 -6.08
CA ASP A 355 9.30 13.48 -6.55
C ASP A 355 9.88 12.20 -7.20
N ILE A 356 9.59 11.99 -8.49
CA ILE A 356 9.89 10.74 -9.19
C ILE A 356 11.41 10.52 -9.37
N ALA A 357 12.16 11.54 -9.78
CA ALA A 357 13.55 11.38 -10.17
C ALA A 357 14.43 10.94 -9.00
N GLU A 358 14.22 11.52 -7.82
CA GLU A 358 14.96 11.27 -6.59
C GLU A 358 14.64 9.90 -6.02
N ASN A 359 13.35 9.52 -6.00
CA ASN A 359 12.96 8.18 -5.58
C ASN A 359 13.45 7.12 -6.57
N ARG A 360 13.48 7.40 -7.89
CA ARG A 360 14.09 6.52 -8.89
C ARG A 360 15.58 6.35 -8.65
N GLN A 361 16.30 7.42 -8.31
CA GLN A 361 17.71 7.33 -7.98
C GLN A 361 17.93 6.43 -6.76
N ALA A 362 17.16 6.61 -5.70
CA ALA A 362 17.23 5.77 -4.51
C ALA A 362 16.91 4.30 -4.82
N LEU A 363 15.91 4.02 -5.65
CA LEU A 363 15.58 2.64 -6.06
C LEU A 363 16.67 2.00 -6.93
N ARG A 364 17.36 2.77 -7.78
CA ARG A 364 18.51 2.26 -8.53
C ARG A 364 19.67 1.89 -7.61
N VAL A 365 19.93 2.68 -6.56
CA VAL A 365 20.91 2.34 -5.52
C VAL A 365 20.48 1.09 -4.77
N TRP A 366 19.23 1.02 -4.31
CA TRP A 366 18.66 -0.17 -3.67
C TRP A 366 18.85 -1.43 -4.53
N ARG A 367 18.53 -1.33 -5.83
CA ARG A 367 18.68 -2.43 -6.79
C ARG A 367 20.13 -2.88 -6.91
N GLY A 368 21.07 -1.94 -7.07
CA GLY A 368 22.50 -2.26 -7.15
C GLY A 368 23.04 -2.97 -5.89
N LEU A 369 22.59 -2.56 -4.70
CA LEU A 369 22.94 -3.25 -3.45
C LEU A 369 22.41 -4.68 -3.41
N ARG A 370 21.17 -4.90 -3.84
CA ARG A 370 20.54 -6.24 -3.90
C ARG A 370 21.22 -7.15 -4.92
N ASP A 371 21.55 -6.63 -6.10
CA ASP A 371 22.25 -7.41 -7.12
C ASP A 371 23.66 -7.78 -6.64
N ALA A 372 24.40 -6.83 -6.06
CA ALA A 372 25.76 -7.09 -5.55
C ALA A 372 25.78 -8.17 -4.46
N ALA A 373 24.82 -8.14 -3.52
CA ALA A 373 24.72 -9.11 -2.44
C ALA A 373 24.44 -10.55 -2.92
N LEU A 374 23.90 -10.74 -4.12
CA LEU A 374 23.68 -12.08 -4.69
C LEU A 374 24.90 -12.62 -5.45
N THR A 375 25.88 -11.76 -5.76
CA THR A 375 27.02 -12.10 -6.64
C THR A 375 28.40 -12.01 -5.99
N ALA A 376 28.55 -11.19 -4.95
CA ALA A 376 29.70 -11.18 -4.06
C ALA A 376 29.49 -12.22 -2.96
#